data_AF-A0ABD0QFB2-F1
#
_entry.id   AF-A0ABD0QFB2-F1
#
_cell.length_a   1.000
_cell.length_b   1.000
_cell.length_c   1.000
_cell.angle_alpha   90.00
_cell.angle_beta   90.00
_cell.angle_gamma   90.00
#
_symmetry.space_group_name_H-M   'P 1'
#
loop_
_entity.id
_entity.type
_entity.pdbx_description
1 polymer ?
#
loop_
_entity_poly.entity_id
_entity_poly.type
_entity_poly.pdbx_seq_one_letter_code
_entity_poly.pdbx_strand_id
1 'polypeptide(L)' 'FPCTFFEGRADMCESFCYEILKCCNSKLSSIRSDAAHLLYFLMKSNFDYTGRKSFVRTHLQ' A
#
# COMPACT_ATOMS: atom_id res chain seq x y z
N PHE A 1 -3.77 14.48 6.49
CA PHE A 1 -2.64 13.62 6.10
C PHE A 1 -3.07 12.29 5.46
N PRO A 2 -4.05 11.52 5.97
CA PRO A 2 -4.52 10.31 5.29
C PRO A 2 -5.29 10.59 4.00
N CYS A 3 -6.15 11.64 4.00
CA CYS A 3 -6.96 12.00 2.84
C CYS A 3 -6.13 12.30 1.58
N THR A 4 -4.90 12.83 1.70
CA THR A 4 -4.10 13.14 0.50
C THR A 4 -3.67 11.89 -0.27
N PHE A 5 -3.56 10.75 0.41
CA PHE A 5 -3.23 9.46 -0.19
C PHE A 5 -4.46 8.62 -0.53
N PHE A 6 -5.53 8.74 0.26
CA PHE A 6 -6.67 7.82 0.17
C PHE A 6 -7.97 8.48 -0.35
N GLU A 7 -8.08 9.81 -0.33
CA GLU A 7 -9.27 10.56 -0.79
C GLU A 7 -9.05 11.10 -2.20
N GLY A 8 -9.89 10.71 -3.15
CA GLY A 8 -9.91 11.27 -4.51
C GLY A 8 -8.65 11.00 -5.37
N ARG A 9 -7.63 10.31 -4.83
CA ARG A 9 -6.35 10.02 -5.52
C ARG A 9 -5.82 8.62 -5.17
N ALA A 10 -6.63 7.59 -5.43
CA ALA A 10 -6.22 6.19 -5.25
C ALA A 10 -4.90 5.88 -6.00
N ASP A 11 -4.68 6.52 -7.15
CA ASP A 11 -3.50 6.38 -8.00
C ASP A 11 -2.17 6.68 -7.28
N MET A 12 -2.17 7.62 -6.32
CA MET A 12 -0.96 7.92 -5.55
C MET A 12 -0.65 6.81 -4.54
N CYS A 13 -1.68 6.28 -3.88
CA CYS A 13 -1.54 5.12 -3.00
C CYS A 13 -1.11 3.89 -3.79
N GLU A 14 -1.68 3.68 -4.98
CA GLU A 14 -1.31 2.60 -5.90
C GLU A 14 0.16 2.70 -6.33
N SER A 15 0.57 3.85 -6.86
CA SER A 15 1.93 4.09 -7.32
C SER A 15 2.95 3.88 -6.19
N PHE A 16 2.63 4.35 -4.99
CA PHE A 16 3.51 4.20 -3.84
C PHE A 16 3.59 2.73 -3.35
N CYS A 17 2.45 2.03 -3.27
CA CYS A 17 2.44 0.59 -2.99
C CYS A 17 3.26 -0.20 -4.03
N TYR A 18 3.18 0.18 -5.30
CA TYR A 18 3.92 -0.47 -6.38
C TYR A 18 5.44 -0.30 -6.22
N GLU A 19 5.92 0.89 -5.88
CA GLU A 19 7.36 1.08 -5.59
C GLU A 19 7.82 0.28 -4.36
N ILE A 20 7.02 0.22 -3.30
CA ILE A 20 7.33 -0.59 -2.11
C ILE A 20 7.39 -2.07 -2.47
N LEU A 21 6.48 -2.56 -3.32
CA LEU A 21 6.48 -3.94 -3.81
C LEU A 21 7.76 -4.28 -4.58
N LYS A 22 8.33 -3.34 -5.35
CA LYS A 22 9.65 -3.55 -5.98
C LYS A 22 10.75 -3.70 -4.94
N CYS A 23 10.72 -2.92 -3.86
CA CYS A 23 11.67 -3.02 -2.75
C CYS A 23 11.59 -4.36 -2.02
N CYS A 24 10.42 -5.00 -1.97
CA CYS A 24 10.26 -6.36 -1.44
C CYS A 24 11.06 -7.41 -2.23
N ASN A 25 11.52 -7.11 -3.45
CA ASN A 25 12.38 -7.98 -4.26
C ASN A 25 13.89 -7.64 -4.14
N SER A 26 14.28 -6.77 -3.21
CA SER A 26 15.69 -6.42 -3.00
C SER A 26 16.53 -7.63 -2.55
N LYS A 27 17.81 -7.67 -2.96
CA LYS A 27 18.77 -8.69 -2.50
C LYS A 27 19.05 -8.59 -1.00
N LEU A 28 18.91 -7.39 -0.42
CA LEU A 28 19.13 -7.12 1.01
C LEU A 28 17.90 -7.50 1.82
N SER A 29 18.05 -8.41 2.78
CA SER A 29 16.95 -8.89 3.64
C SER A 29 16.32 -7.77 4.48
N SER A 30 17.13 -6.85 5.00
CA SER A 30 16.64 -5.71 5.78
C SER A 30 15.68 -4.84 4.96
N ILE A 31 16.02 -4.56 3.70
CA ILE A 31 15.16 -3.77 2.80
C ILE A 31 13.83 -4.49 2.57
N ARG A 32 13.84 -5.81 2.34
CA ARG A 32 12.60 -6.57 2.16
C ARG A 32 11.71 -6.51 3.40
N SER A 33 12.30 -6.61 4.59
CA SER A 33 11.56 -6.54 5.86
C SER A 33 10.94 -5.17 6.07
N ASP A 34 11.71 -4.11 5.85
CA ASP A 34 11.23 -2.73 6.02
C ASP A 34 10.13 -2.39 5.00
N ALA A 35 10.31 -2.82 3.75
CA ALA A 35 9.30 -2.66 2.70
C ALA A 35 8.00 -3.40 3.03
N ALA A 36 8.07 -4.64 3.52
CA ALA A 36 6.90 -5.39 3.92
C ALA A 36 6.14 -4.73 5.09
N HIS A 37 6.87 -4.20 6.09
CA HIS A 37 6.26 -3.45 7.19
C HIS A 37 5.57 -2.17 6.70
N LEU A 38 6.22 -1.40 5.82
CA LEU A 38 5.63 -0.19 5.24
C LEU A 38 4.38 -0.51 4.42
N LEU A 39 4.41 -1.54 3.59
CA LEU A 39 3.27 -1.97 2.79
C LEU A 39 2.08 -2.35 3.67
N TYR A 40 2.33 -3.16 4.70
CA TYR A 40 1.29 -3.56 5.65
C TYR A 40 0.69 -2.35 6.38
N PHE A 41 1.52 -1.45 6.89
CA PHE A 41 1.06 -0.23 7.57
C PHE A 41 0.17 0.63 6.67
N LEU A 42 0.54 0.75 5.39
CA LEU A 42 -0.17 1.57 4.43
C LEU A 42 -1.52 0.96 4.03
N MET A 43 -1.55 -0.36 3.77
CA MET A 43 -2.79 -1.09 3.51
C MET A 43 -3.72 -1.12 4.72
N LYS A 44 -3.18 -1.27 5.93
CA LYS A 44 -3.94 -1.20 7.18
C LYS A 44 -4.57 0.18 7.36
N SER A 45 -3.81 1.24 7.09
CA SER A 45 -4.31 2.63 7.14
C SER A 45 -5.40 2.88 6.09
N ASN A 46 -5.26 2.34 4.88
CA ASN A 46 -6.29 2.39 3.85
C ASN A 46 -7.58 1.69 4.29
N PHE A 47 -7.45 0.48 4.85
CA PHE A 47 -8.59 -0.29 5.35
C PHE A 47 -9.34 0.46 6.45
N ASP A 48 -8.62 1.06 7.41
CA ASP A 48 -9.25 1.84 8.47
C ASP A 48 -9.88 3.15 7.92
N TYR A 49 -9.25 3.80 6.94
CA TYR A 49 -9.76 5.01 6.28
C TYR A 49 -11.05 4.76 5.48
N THR A 50 -11.15 3.63 4.78
CA THR A 50 -12.36 3.25 4.01
C THR A 50 -13.50 2.72 4.89
N GLY A 51 -13.42 2.90 6.21
CA GLY A 51 -14.41 2.41 7.15
C GLY A 51 -14.48 0.89 7.22
N ARG A 52 -13.34 0.22 6.96
CA ARG A 52 -13.21 -1.26 6.93
C ARG A 52 -14.05 -1.93 5.83
N LYS A 53 -14.49 -1.17 4.83
CA LYS A 53 -15.35 -1.66 3.75
C LYS A 53 -14.57 -2.14 2.54
N SER A 54 -13.27 -1.85 2.45
CA SER A 54 -12.52 -2.06 1.23
C SER A 54 -11.32 -2.98 1.43
N PHE A 55 -11.50 -4.24 1.05
CA PHE A 55 -10.47 -5.05 0.41
C PHE A 55 -10.88 -5.15 -1.05
N VAL A 56 -10.69 -4.11 -1.88
CA VAL A 56 -11.02 -4.25 -3.30
C VAL A 56 -10.09 -5.31 -3.87
N ARG A 57 -10.65 -6.51 -4.11
CA ARG A 57 -10.12 -7.41 -5.11
C ARG A 57 -10.30 -6.69 -6.43
N THR A 58 -9.24 -6.04 -6.92
CA THR A 58 -9.19 -5.70 -8.33
C THR A 58 -9.41 -7.02 -9.06
N HIS A 59 -10.54 -7.12 -9.78
CA HIS A 59 -10.69 -8.16 -10.79
C HIS A 59 -9.53 -7.91 -11.77
N LEU A 60 -8.48 -8.72 -11.66
CA LEU A 60 -7.43 -8.80 -12.67
C LEU A 60 -8.13 -9.35 -13.91
N GLN A 61 -8.61 -8.44 -14.77
CA GLN A 61 -9.35 -8.75 -15.98
C GLN A 61 -8.39 -9.12 -17.10
#